data_AF-A0A349N7Y6-F1
#
_entry.id   AF-A0A349N7Y6-F1
#
_cell.length_a   1.000
_cell.length_b   1.000
_cell.length_c   1.000
_cell.angle_alpha   90.00
_cell.angle_beta   90.00
_cell.angle_gamma   90.00
#
_symmetry.space_group_name_H-M   'P 1'
#
loop_
_entity.id
_entity.type
_entity.pdbx_description
1 polymer ?
#
loop_
_entity_poly.entity_id
_entity_poly.type
_entity_poly.pdbx_seq_one_letter_code
_entity_poly.pdbx_strand_id
1 'polypeptide(L)' 'MDNASEIYKVTFLNQGKVYEVFVKQVYQSDLYGFIEVEDYVFNERSQVLVDPSEERLKTEFTGVRR' A
#
# COMPACT_ATOMS: atom_id res chain seq x y z
N MET A 1 -2.41 24.37 -11.04
CA MET A 1 -1.78 23.25 -11.76
C MET A 1 -2.11 22.03 -10.93
N ASP A 2 -2.92 21.12 -11.47
CA ASP A 2 -3.18 19.83 -10.81
C ASP A 2 -1.82 19.14 -10.72
N ASN A 3 -1.22 19.14 -9.52
CA ASN A 3 -0.02 18.35 -9.28
C ASN A 3 -0.48 16.91 -9.39
N ALA A 4 -0.20 16.27 -10.52
CA ALA A 4 -0.33 14.83 -10.67
C ALA A 4 0.63 14.19 -9.66
N SER A 5 0.16 14.01 -8.43
CA SER A 5 0.87 13.30 -7.39
C SER A 5 1.09 11.89 -7.93
N GLU A 6 2.35 11.56 -8.21
CA GLU A 6 2.73 10.28 -8.77
C GLU A 6 2.22 9.16 -7.86
N ILE A 7 1.56 8.17 -8.47
CA ILE A 7 1.09 6.99 -7.74
C ILE A 7 1.99 5.84 -8.14
N TYR A 8 2.63 5.25 -7.14
CA TYR A 8 3.49 4.10 -7.28
C TYR A 8 2.71 2.84 -6.96
N LYS A 9 2.93 1.79 -7.74
CA LYS A 9 2.45 0.45 -7.44
C LYS A 9 3.58 -0.36 -6.84
N VAL A 10 3.43 -0.75 -5.58
CA VAL A 10 4.43 -1.51 -4.84
C VAL A 10 3.93 -2.93 -4.65
N THR A 11 4.70 -3.90 -5.14
CA THR A 11 4.39 -5.32 -5.02
C THR A 11 5.46 -5.98 -4.17
N PHE A 12 5.05 -6.69 -3.11
CA PHE A 12 5.97 -7.33 -2.18
C PHE A 12 5.46 -8.69 -1.72
N LEU A 13 6.38 -9.57 -1.34
CA LEU A 13 6.07 -10.88 -0.76
C LEU A 13 6.08 -10.79 0.76
N ASN A 14 5.00 -11.22 1.40
CA ASN A 14 4.92 -11.35 2.84
C ASN A 14 4.29 -12.69 3.21
N GLN A 15 5.00 -13.52 3.98
CA GLN A 15 4.55 -14.84 4.45
C GLN A 15 3.96 -15.73 3.35
N GLY A 16 4.60 -15.75 2.17
CA GLY A 16 4.16 -16.58 1.04
C GLY A 16 2.98 -16.02 0.25
N LYS A 17 2.49 -14.82 0.58
CA LYS A 17 1.46 -14.10 -0.17
C LYS A 17 2.05 -12.87 -0.84
N VAL A 18 1.64 -12.64 -2.08
CA VAL A 18 2.02 -11.43 -2.82
C VAL A 18 0.99 -10.36 -2.52
N TYR A 19 1.46 -9.20 -2.11
CA TYR A 19 0.65 -8.02 -1.83
C TYR A 19 0.95 -6.96 -2.87
N GLU A 20 -0.09 -6.25 -3.28
CA GLU A 20 0.00 -5.10 -4.18
C GLU A 20 -0.67 -3.91 -3.50
N VAL A 21 0.05 -2.80 -3.39
CA VAL A 21 -0.46 -1.56 -2.81
C VAL A 21 -0.14 -0.38 -3.72
N PHE A 22 -1.02 0.62 -3.71
CA PHE A 22 -0.80 1.88 -4.39
C PHE A 22 -0.51 2.96 -3.35
N VAL A 23 0.56 3.72 -3.56
CA VAL A 23 1.06 4.74 -2.61
C VAL A 23 1.49 5.98 -3.36
N LYS A 24 1.47 7.14 -2.71
CA LYS A 24 1.95 8.39 -3.31
C LYS A 24 3.37 8.75 -2.91
N GLN A 25 3.89 8.15 -1.84
CA GLN A 25 5.23 8.44 -1.34
C GLN A 25 6.03 7.15 -1.14
N VAL A 26 7.26 7.16 -1.65
CA VAL A 26 8.24 6.08 -1.54
C VAL A 26 9.59 6.72 -1.29
N TYR A 27 10.27 6.36 -0.21
CA TYR A 27 11.59 6.91 0.12
C TYR A 27 12.44 5.92 0.92
N GLN A 28 13.73 6.23 1.04
CA GLN A 28 14.68 5.34 1.71
C GLN A 28 14.56 5.44 3.24
N SER A 29 14.63 4.27 3.88
CA SER A 29 14.83 4.06 5.31
C SER A 29 15.93 4.92 5.93
N ASP A 30 15.74 5.46 7.14
CA ASP A 30 16.85 5.68 8.07
C ASP A 30 17.52 4.34 8.43
N LEU A 31 16.76 3.24 8.40
CA LEU A 31 17.29 1.88 8.51
C LEU A 31 17.83 1.41 7.16
N TYR A 32 19.13 1.12 7.13
CA TYR A 32 19.80 0.66 5.92
C TYR A 32 19.16 -0.61 5.35
N GLY A 33 18.85 -0.58 4.05
CA GLY A 33 18.25 -1.70 3.33
C GLY A 33 16.72 -1.72 3.33
N PHE A 34 16.07 -0.71 3.92
CA PHE A 34 14.61 -0.60 3.94
C PHE A 34 14.12 0.57 3.09
N ILE A 35 12.90 0.41 2.57
CA ILE A 35 12.15 1.44 1.85
C ILE A 35 10.88 1.67 2.66
N GLU A 36 10.57 2.94 2.92
CA GLU A 36 9.32 3.37 3.52
C GLU A 36 8.35 3.81 2.43
N VAL A 37 7.08 3.47 2.61
CA VAL A 37 6.00 3.83 1.70
C VAL A 37 4.87 4.44 2.51
N GLU A 38 4.37 5.58 2.06
CA GLU A 38 3.37 6.38 2.77
C GLU A 38 2.27 6.88 1.82
N ASP A 39 1.20 7.44 2.41
CA ASP A 39 0.04 7.96 1.68
C ASP A 39 -0.59 6.90 0.76
N TYR A 40 -1.04 5.81 1.40
CA TYR A 40 -1.71 4.70 0.75
C TYR A 40 -3.00 5.15 0.08
N VAL A 41 -3.14 4.78 -1.19
CA VAL A 41 -4.32 5.05 -2.01
C VAL A 41 -5.19 3.80 -2.02
N PHE A 42 -6.20 3.79 -1.15
CA PHE A 42 -7.25 2.77 -1.15
C PHE A 42 -8.43 3.26 -1.99
N ASN A 43 -8.46 2.90 -3.27
CA ASN A 43 -9.62 3.20 -4.11
C ASN A 43 -10.79 2.28 -3.74
N GLU A 44 -11.86 2.81 -3.14
CA GLU A 44 -13.12 2.08 -2.86
C GLU A 44 -13.93 1.73 -4.13
N ARG A 45 -13.31 1.73 -5.32
CA ARG A 45 -13.97 1.38 -6.58
C ARG A 45 -13.03 0.60 -7.49
N SER A 46 -12.88 -0.67 -7.22
CA SER A 46 -12.73 -1.66 -8.29
C SER A 46 -13.68 -2.80 -7.98
N GLN A 47 -14.83 -2.71 -8.65
CA GLN A 47 -15.70 -3.83 -8.95
C GLN A 47 -14.80 -4.95 -9.52
N VAL A 48 -14.67 -6.09 -8.83
CA VAL A 48 -14.40 -7.46 -9.32
C VAL A 48 -13.88 -8.27 -8.12
N LEU A 49 -14.74 -9.18 -7.63
CA LEU A 49 -14.55 -10.11 -6.51
C LEU A 49 -13.90 -9.53 -5.24
N VAL A 50 -14.71 -9.38 -4.19
CA VAL A 50 -14.21 -9.23 -2.81
C VAL A 50 -13.37 -10.46 -2.49
N ASP A 51 -12.05 -10.34 -2.64
CA ASP A 51 -11.11 -11.33 -2.15
C ASP A 51 -11.01 -11.11 -0.63
N PRO A 52 -11.28 -12.12 0.22
CA PRO A 52 -11.23 -11.99 1.68
C PRO A 52 -9.84 -11.57 2.20
N SER A 53 -8.85 -11.49 1.33
CA SER A 53 -7.51 -10.95 1.59
C SER A 53 -7.50 -9.42 1.73
N GLU A 54 -8.32 -8.67 0.99
CA GLU A 54 -8.38 -7.20 1.05
C GLU A 54 -9.02 -6.68 2.35
N GLU A 55 -10.14 -7.30 2.77
CA GLU A 55 -10.77 -6.91 4.05
C GLU A 55 -9.88 -7.21 5.25
N ARG A 56 -9.08 -8.29 5.17
CA ARG A 56 -8.07 -8.61 6.18
C ARG A 56 -6.97 -7.56 6.24
N LEU A 57 -6.44 -7.14 5.09
CA LEU A 57 -5.46 -6.07 5.02
C LEU A 57 -5.99 -4.77 5.61
N LYS A 58 -7.21 -4.37 5.21
CA LYS A 58 -7.83 -3.16 5.75
C LYS A 58 -7.90 -3.24 7.28
N THR A 59 -8.38 -4.36 7.82
CA THR A 59 -8.51 -4.60 9.27
C THR A 59 -7.15 -4.53 9.99
N GLU A 60 -6.13 -5.23 9.50
CA GLU A 60 -4.78 -5.26 10.09
C GLU A 60 -4.11 -3.88 10.11
N PHE A 61 -4.31 -3.07 9.06
CA PHE A 61 -3.67 -1.75 8.93
C PHE A 61 -4.50 -0.61 9.53
N THR A 62 -5.76 -0.84 9.94
CA THR A 62 -6.61 0.20 10.58
C THR A 62 -5.99 0.79 11.86
N GLY A 63 -5.10 0.05 12.53
CA GLY A 63 -4.48 0.44 13.80
C GLY A 63 -3.04 0.95 13.68
N VAL A 64 -2.43 0.89 12.50
CA VAL A 64 -1.02 1.29 12.33
C VAL A 64 -0.95 2.81 12.22
N ARG A 65 -0.49 3.43 13.30
CA ARG A 65 -0.15 4.87 13.35
C ARG A 65 1.29 5.04 13.78
N ARG A 66 2.19 5.03 12.80
CA ARG A 66 3.21 6.03 12.50
C ARG A 66 4.07 5.50 11.38
#